data_AF-A0A6A3DJ12-F1
#
_entry.id   AF-A0A6A3DJ12-F1
#
_cell.length_a   1.000
_cell.length_b   1.000
_cell.length_c   1.000
_cell.angle_alpha   90.00
_cell.angle_beta   90.00
_cell.angle_gamma   90.00
#
_symmetry.space_group_name_H-M   'P 1'
#
loop_
_entity.id
_entity.type
_entity.pdbx_description
1 polymer ?
#
loop_
_entity_poly.entity_id
_entity_poly.type
_entity_poly.pdbx_seq_one_letter_code
_entity_poly.pdbx_strand_id
1 'polypeptide(L)'
;MGNVKQAAKNALAYAKRKGLITDAVDAGERFLHTKAIKPEHHDLIATVREGVRVRFGVGVASKRKGKFAKGSPEMKAKMAALRARRKSGGSFTL
;
A
#
# COMPACT_ATOMS: atom_id res chain seq x y z
N MET A 1 19.43 -18.09 15.32
CA MET A 1 19.35 -17.41 14.01
C MET A 1 17.95 -16.86 13.83
N GLY A 2 17.81 -15.55 13.60
CA GLY A 2 16.50 -14.91 13.46
C GLY A 2 15.69 -15.56 12.34
N ASN A 3 14.37 -15.63 12.52
CA ASN A 3 13.47 -16.32 11.60
C ASN A 3 13.43 -15.57 10.25
N VAL A 4 14.33 -15.92 9.33
CA VAL A 4 14.59 -15.20 8.05
C VAL A 4 13.31 -15.03 7.23
N LYS A 5 12.43 -16.04 7.27
CA LYS A 5 11.11 -16.02 6.63
C LYS A 5 10.24 -14.87 7.16
N GLN A 6 10.29 -14.59 8.46
CA GLN A 6 9.53 -13.51 9.07
C GLN A 6 10.13 -12.14 8.72
N ALA A 7 11.45 -12.02 8.71
CA ALA A 7 12.14 -10.80 8.30
C ALA A 7 11.81 -10.44 6.84
N ALA A 8 11.86 -11.41 5.93
CA ALA A 8 11.51 -11.23 4.52
C ALA A 8 10.05 -10.78 4.33
N LYS A 9 9.10 -11.40 5.05
CA LYS A 9 7.69 -10.97 5.03
C LYS A 9 7.51 -9.53 5.50
N ASN A 10 8.20 -9.14 6.58
CA ASN A 10 8.15 -7.78 7.11
C ASN A 10 8.76 -6.76 6.13
N ALA A 11 9.88 -7.09 5.50
CA ALA A 11 10.52 -6.25 4.48
C ALA A 11 9.61 -6.04 3.27
N LEU A 12 8.99 -7.12 2.76
CA LEU A 12 8.02 -7.04 1.66
C LEU A 12 6.82 -6.16 2.04
N ALA A 13 6.26 -6.34 3.24
CA ALA A 13 5.16 -5.52 3.73
C ALA A 13 5.55 -4.04 3.86
N TYR A 14 6.77 -3.75 4.30
CA TYR A 14 7.31 -2.40 4.38
C TYR A 14 7.47 -1.77 2.99
N ALA A 15 8.08 -2.50 2.05
CA ALA A 15 8.27 -2.05 0.67
C ALA A 15 6.95 -1.75 -0.05
N LYS A 16 5.93 -2.61 0.13
CA LYS A 16 4.56 -2.36 -0.34
C LYS A 16 3.94 -1.11 0.30
N ARG A 17 4.10 -0.94 1.62
CA ARG A 17 3.52 0.19 2.36
C ARG A 17 4.17 1.53 1.99
N LYS A 18 5.47 1.53 1.70
CA LYS A 18 6.24 2.73 1.37
C LYS A 18 6.22 3.10 -0.10
N GLY A 19 5.68 2.24 -0.97
CA GLY A 19 5.62 2.50 -2.40
C GLY A 19 6.91 2.14 -3.14
N LEU A 20 7.94 1.59 -2.48
CA LEU A 20 9.24 1.30 -3.09
C LEU A 20 9.16 0.39 -4.32
N ILE A 21 8.24 -0.60 -4.28
CA ILE A 21 8.00 -1.51 -5.42
C ILE A 21 7.34 -0.74 -6.57
N THR A 22 6.50 0.25 -6.27
CA THR A 22 5.87 1.13 -7.27
C THR A 22 6.90 2.04 -7.92
N ASP A 23 7.73 2.69 -7.12
CA ASP A 23 8.77 3.58 -7.62
C ASP A 23 9.75 2.83 -8.54
N ALA A 24 10.15 1.61 -8.16
CA ALA A 24 11.04 0.78 -8.97
C ALA A 24 10.40 0.36 -10.31
N VAL A 25 9.11 0.01 -10.30
CA VAL A 25 8.38 -0.38 -11.52
C VAL A 25 8.16 0.81 -12.44
N ASP A 26 7.79 1.97 -11.90
CA ASP A 26 7.61 3.19 -12.69
C ASP A 26 8.94 3.66 -13.30
N ALA A 27 10.06 3.52 -12.58
CA ALA A 27 11.39 3.78 -13.14
C ALA A 27 11.74 2.80 -14.29
N GLY A 28 11.43 1.52 -14.10
CA GLY A 28 11.62 0.48 -15.13
C GLY A 28 10.76 0.74 -16.37
N GLU A 29 9.49 1.10 -16.20
CA GLU A 29 8.57 1.46 -17.28
C GLU A 29 9.10 2.66 -18.07
N ARG A 30 9.50 3.74 -17.38
CA ARG A 30 10.10 4.91 -18.04
C ARG A 30 11.33 4.54 -18.85
N PHE A 31 12.22 3.72 -18.28
CA PHE A 31 13.41 3.26 -18.99
C PHE A 31 13.05 2.46 -20.24
N LEU A 32 12.11 1.53 -20.14
CA LEU A 32 11.65 0.74 -21.29
C LEU A 32 11.00 1.62 -22.36
N HIS A 33 10.24 2.64 -21.98
CA HIS A 33 9.68 3.61 -22.92
C HIS A 33 10.76 4.45 -23.62
N THR A 34 11.86 4.81 -22.96
CA THR A 34 12.97 5.51 -23.64
C THR A 34 13.68 4.66 -24.69
N LYS A 35 13.57 3.33 -24.61
CA LYS A 35 14.18 2.38 -25.54
C LYS A 35 13.20 1.86 -26.59
N ALA A 36 11.90 2.08 -26.40
CA ALA A 36 10.88 1.68 -27.32
C ALA A 36 10.90 2.61 -28.55
N ILE A 37 11.13 2.02 -29.73
CA ILE A 37 11.13 2.75 -31.03
C ILE A 37 9.77 2.62 -31.72
N LYS A 38 9.04 1.52 -31.46
CA LYS A 38 7.74 1.22 -32.08
C LYS A 38 6.59 1.39 -31.09
N PRO A 39 5.42 1.86 -31.54
CA PRO A 39 4.24 2.05 -30.68
C PRO A 39 3.75 0.74 -30.05
N GLU A 40 3.83 -0.38 -30.76
CA GLU A 40 3.47 -1.72 -30.26
C GLU A 40 4.22 -2.12 -28.98
N HIS A 41 5.44 -1.62 -28.78
CA HIS A 41 6.21 -1.90 -27.57
C HIS A 41 5.65 -1.15 -26.36
N HIS A 42 5.01 -0.01 -26.54
CA HIS A 42 4.35 0.70 -25.44
C HIS A 42 3.17 -0.08 -24.90
N ASP A 43 2.37 -0.69 -25.78
CA ASP A 43 1.20 -1.50 -25.40
C ASP A 43 1.63 -2.78 -24.66
N LEU A 44 2.72 -3.41 -25.11
CA LEU A 44 3.33 -4.54 -24.41
C LEU A 44 3.83 -4.15 -23.02
N ILE A 45 4.51 -3.01 -22.88
CA ILE A 45 4.99 -2.49 -21.59
C ILE A 45 3.81 -2.23 -20.64
N ALA A 46 2.73 -1.62 -21.13
CA ALA A 46 1.53 -1.35 -20.35
C ALA A 46 0.85 -2.65 -19.87
N THR A 47 0.76 -3.66 -20.74
CA THR A 47 0.20 -4.98 -20.40
C THR A 47 1.02 -5.68 -19.30
N VAL A 48 2.35 -5.65 -19.42
CA VAL A 48 3.26 -6.21 -18.41
C VAL A 48 3.10 -5.48 -17.08
N ARG A 49 3.00 -4.14 -17.10
CA ARG A 49 2.79 -3.33 -15.91
C ARG A 49 1.49 -3.70 -15.19
N GLU A 50 0.41 -3.93 -15.92
CA GLU A 50 -0.84 -4.36 -15.31
C GLU A 50 -0.70 -5.72 -14.61
N GLY A 51 0.00 -6.67 -15.25
CA GLY A 51 0.31 -7.96 -14.63
C GLY A 51 1.16 -7.85 -13.36
N VAL A 52 2.09 -6.90 -13.31
CA VAL A 52 2.92 -6.60 -12.13
C VAL A 52 2.08 -5.92 -11.04
N ARG A 53 1.21 -4.98 -11.40
CA ARG A 53 0.26 -4.35 -10.48
C ARG A 53 -0.62 -5.37 -9.77
N VAL A 54 -1.24 -6.28 -10.52
CA VAL A 54 -2.15 -7.30 -9.96
C VAL A 54 -1.42 -8.25 -9.00
N ARG A 55 -0.23 -8.74 -9.38
CA ARG A 55 0.51 -9.72 -8.57
C ARG A 55 1.18 -9.12 -7.34
N PHE A 56 1.75 -7.93 -7.46
CA PHE A 56 2.59 -7.36 -6.41
C PHE A 56 1.93 -6.20 -5.65
N GLY A 57 0.77 -5.70 -6.11
CA GLY A 57 0.05 -4.60 -5.48
C GLY A 57 0.70 -3.23 -5.76
N VAL A 58 1.28 -3.08 -6.94
CA VAL A 58 2.05 -1.89 -7.38
C VAL A 58 1.08 -0.80 -7.82
N GLY A 59 1.27 0.45 -7.40
CA GLY A 59 0.36 1.56 -7.74
C GLY A 59 -1.03 1.47 -7.08
N VAL A 60 -1.29 0.43 -6.29
CA VAL A 60 -2.41 0.43 -5.35
C VAL A 60 -1.97 1.29 -4.19
N ALA A 61 -2.33 2.58 -4.21
CA ALA A 61 -2.18 3.44 -3.04
C ALA A 61 -2.63 2.62 -1.83
N SER A 62 -1.71 2.38 -0.90
CA SER A 62 -2.04 1.76 0.37
C SER A 62 -3.09 2.67 0.97
N LYS A 63 -4.37 2.40 0.69
CA LYS A 63 -5.46 2.91 1.49
C LYS A 63 -5.06 2.39 2.85
N ARG A 64 -4.53 3.28 3.69
CA ARG A 64 -4.67 3.19 5.13
C ARG A 64 -6.18 3.16 5.36
N LYS A 65 -6.84 2.05 5.02
CA LYS A 65 -8.21 1.69 5.37
C LYS A 65 -8.17 1.61 6.89
N GLY A 66 -8.32 2.75 7.56
CA GLY A 66 -8.41 2.81 9.01
C GLY A 66 -7.51 3.81 9.73
N LYS A 67 -6.56 4.48 9.06
CA LYS A 67 -5.90 5.65 9.66
C LYS A 67 -6.40 6.89 8.96
N PHE A 68 -7.57 7.35 9.41
CA PHE A 68 -7.99 8.74 9.24
C PHE A 68 -6.78 9.65 9.54
N ALA A 69 -6.66 10.78 8.84
CA ALA A 69 -5.65 11.76 9.21
C ALA A 69 -5.83 12.16 10.68
N LYS A 70 -4.74 12.32 11.43
CA LYS A 70 -4.81 12.72 12.85
C LYS A 70 -5.62 14.02 12.94
N GLY A 71 -6.73 14.00 13.68
CA GLY A 71 -7.60 15.16 13.86
C GLY A 71 -8.68 15.38 12.79
N SER A 72 -8.78 14.53 11.76
CA SER A 72 -9.85 14.68 10.75
C SER A 72 -11.26 14.53 11.36
N PRO A 73 -12.29 15.16 10.75
CA PRO A 73 -13.68 15.03 11.20
C PRO A 73 -14.13 13.56 11.27
N GLU A 74 -13.71 12.75 10.30
CA GLU A 74 -14.02 11.32 10.23
C GLU A 74 -13.37 10.52 11.37
N MET A 75 -12.14 10.89 11.79
CA MET A 75 -11.49 10.31 12.98
C MET A 75 -12.28 10.63 14.25
N LYS A 76 -12.69 11.90 14.40
CA LYS A 76 -13.48 12.36 15.56
C LYS A 76 -14.82 11.63 15.63
N ALA A 77 -15.51 11.49 14.50
CA ALA A 77 -16.77 10.75 14.39
C ALA A 77 -16.62 9.27 14.77
N LYS A 78 -15.59 8.59 14.27
CA LYS A 78 -15.32 7.19 14.65
C LYS A 78 -15.00 7.05 16.14
N MET A 79 -14.21 7.96 16.71
CA MET A 79 -13.90 7.95 18.14
C MET A 79 -15.13 8.26 19.00
N ALA A 80 -16.02 9.15 18.57
CA ALA A 80 -17.29 9.42 19.22
C ALA A 80 -18.19 8.18 19.22
N ALA A 81 -18.32 7.49 18.07
CA ALA A 81 -19.06 6.24 17.97
C ALA A 81 -18.48 5.12 18.86
N LEU A 82 -17.16 4.99 18.93
CA LEU A 82 -16.49 4.04 19.85
C LEU A 82 -16.75 4.40 21.32
N ARG A 83 -16.70 5.68 21.69
CA ARG A 83 -17.02 6.13 23.06
C ARG A 83 -18.48 5.90 23.42
N ALA A 84 -19.40 6.13 22.48
CA ALA A 84 -20.82 5.86 22.66
C ALA A 84 -21.08 4.36 22.89
N ARG A 85 -20.42 3.49 22.13
CA ARG A 85 -20.47 2.02 22.31
C ARG A 85 -19.83 1.52 23.60
N ARG A 86 -18.89 2.27 24.18
CA ARG A 86 -18.22 1.93 25.45
C ARG A 86 -19.07 2.21 26.70
N LYS A 87 -20.24 2.84 26.58
CA LYS A 87 -21.08 3.20 27.73
C LYS A 87 -21.80 2.02 28.41
N SER A 88 -21.64 0.77 27.96
CA SER A 88 -22.34 -0.40 28.53
C SER A 88 -21.43 -1.50 29.09
N GLY A 89 -20.20 -1.21 29.55
CA GLY A 89 -19.47 -2.21 30.32
C GLY A 89 -17.98 -1.95 30.56
N GLY A 90 -17.65 -1.67 31.83
CA GLY A 90 -16.41 -2.12 32.47
C GLY A 90 -15.15 -1.29 32.23
N SER A 91 -14.54 -0.85 33.33
CA SER A 91 -13.23 -0.19 33.39
C SER A 91 -12.11 -1.08 32.83
N PHE A 92 -11.29 -0.53 31.93
CA PHE A 92 -9.96 -1.08 31.65
C PHE A 92 -9.00 -0.44 32.65
N THR A 93 -8.55 -1.21 33.65
CA THR A 93 -7.38 -0.86 34.45
C THR A 93 -6.16 -0.78 33.53
N LEU A 94 -5.33 0.24 33.77
CA LEU A 94 -4.06 0.51 33.06
C LEU A 94 -3.09 -0.68 33.14
#